data_AF-A0A916YCW5-F1
#
_entry.id   AF-A0A916YCW5-F1
#
_cell.length_a   1.000
_cell.length_b   1.000
_cell.length_c   1.000
_cell.angle_alpha   90.00
_cell.angle_beta   90.00
_cell.angle_gamma   90.00
#
_symmetry.space_group_name_H-M   'P 1'
#
loop_
_entity.id
_entity.type
_entity.pdbx_description
1 polymer ?
#
loop_
_entity_poly.entity_id
_entity_poly.type
_entity_poly.pdbx_seq_one_letter_code
_entity_poly.pdbx_strand_id
1 'polypeptide(L)'
;MTLFVILDPLGLLPLFLTLTPGASPRQRRRIALKASLIAGAILLVFGLFGLAILDGLGITLGAFRVAGGLFLFWIGFELVFE
;
A
#
# COMPACT_ATOMS: atom_id res chain seq x y z
N MET A 1 6.06 3.29 14.62
CA MET A 1 4.96 4.26 14.38
C MET A 1 4.81 4.63 12.91
N THR A 2 5.89 4.94 12.17
CA THR A 2 5.84 5.31 10.74
C THR A 2 5.17 4.25 9.84
N LEU A 3 5.48 2.96 10.04
CA LEU A 3 4.88 1.89 9.24
C LEU A 3 3.35 1.80 9.39
N PHE A 4 2.81 2.08 10.59
CA PHE A 4 1.35 2.09 10.83
C PHE A 4 0.65 3.19 10.04
N VAL A 5 1.28 4.36 9.95
CA VAL A 5 0.77 5.48 9.15
C VAL A 5 0.86 5.15 7.65
N ILE A 6 1.96 4.54 7.21
CA ILE A 6 2.14 4.15 5.79
C ILE A 6 1.15 3.06 5.35
N LEU A 7 0.84 2.10 6.22
CA LEU A 7 -0.04 0.98 5.89
C LEU A 7 -1.53 1.32 6.01
N ASP A 8 -1.88 2.43 6.64
CA ASP A 8 -3.25 2.89 6.90
C ASP A 8 -4.26 1.75 7.23
N PRO A 9 -4.03 0.98 8.30
CA PRO A 9 -4.91 -0.12 8.66
C PRO A 9 -6.34 0.35 8.98
N LEU A 10 -6.50 1.59 9.46
CA LEU A 10 -7.81 2.14 9.79
C LEU A 10 -8.60 2.52 8.54
N GLY A 11 -7.99 3.16 7.54
CA GLY A 11 -8.66 3.46 6.27
C GLY A 11 -8.93 2.21 5.42
N LEU A 12 -8.07 1.19 5.52
CA LEU A 12 -8.27 -0.07 4.79
C LEU A 12 -9.37 -0.98 5.39
N LEU A 13 -9.73 -0.81 6.67
CA LEU A 13 -10.74 -1.65 7.33
C LEU A 13 -12.14 -1.54 6.68
N PRO A 14 -12.71 -0.33 6.50
CA PRO A 14 -13.96 -0.14 5.76
C PRO A 14 -13.88 -0.67 4.32
N LEU A 15 -12.79 -0.38 3.61
CA LEU A 15 -12.57 -0.87 2.25
C LEU A 15 -12.58 -2.41 2.18
N PHE A 16 -11.91 -3.07 3.13
CA PHE A 16 -11.90 -4.52 3.20
C PHE A 16 -13.29 -5.11 3.50
N LEU A 17 -14.07 -4.43 4.34
CA LEU A 17 -15.45 -4.80 4.64
C LEU A 17 -16.36 -4.68 3.41
N THR A 18 -16.22 -3.61 2.62
CA THR A 18 -17.02 -3.40 1.41
C THR A 18 -16.61 -4.30 0.24
N LEU A 19 -15.37 -4.79 0.22
CA LEU A 19 -14.87 -5.74 -0.78
C LEU A 19 -15.12 -7.21 -0.44
N THR A 20 -15.56 -7.52 0.79
CA THR A 20 -15.88 -8.90 1.21
C THR A 20 -17.35 -9.13 1.64
N PRO A 21 -18.36 -8.54 0.95
CA PRO A 21 -19.75 -8.74 1.30
C PRO A 21 -20.15 -10.21 1.08
N GLY A 22 -20.82 -10.81 2.05
CA GLY A 22 -21.27 -12.22 1.97
C GLY A 22 -20.17 -13.27 2.12
N ALA A 23 -18.91 -12.89 2.37
CA ALA A 23 -17.84 -13.85 2.60
C ALA A 23 -18.02 -14.58 3.95
N SER A 24 -18.02 -15.92 3.93
CA SER A 24 -18.01 -16.70 5.18
C SER A 24 -16.77 -16.37 6.03
N PRO A 25 -16.81 -16.56 7.37
CA PRO A 25 -15.66 -16.26 8.24
C PRO A 25 -14.36 -16.93 7.80
N ARG A 26 -14.44 -18.16 7.27
CA ARG A 26 -13.28 -18.91 6.72
C ARG A 26 -12.72 -18.26 5.47
N GLN A 27 -13.59 -17.82 4.57
CA GLN A 27 -13.20 -17.21 3.29
C GLN A 27 -12.61 -15.83 3.50
N ARG A 28 -13.21 -15.03 4.39
CA ARG A 28 -12.68 -13.72 4.80
C ARG A 28 -11.29 -13.82 5.41
N ARG A 29 -11.03 -14.81 6.26
CA ARG A 29 -9.68 -15.08 6.82
C ARG A 29 -8.67 -15.47 5.72
N ARG A 30 -9.08 -16.27 4.74
CA ARG A 30 -8.20 -16.65 3.61
C ARG A 30 -7.85 -15.45 2.73
N ILE A 31 -8.79 -14.55 2.48
CA ILE A 31 -8.56 -13.31 1.73
C ILE A 31 -7.59 -12.41 2.49
N ALA A 32 -7.83 -12.19 3.80
CA ALA A 32 -6.94 -11.39 4.64
C ALA A 32 -5.51 -11.94 4.63
N LEU A 33 -5.32 -13.25 4.84
CA LEU A 33 -4.00 -13.87 4.81
C LEU A 33 -3.30 -13.71 3.46
N LYS A 34 -4.01 -13.91 2.34
CA LYS A 34 -3.44 -13.71 1.01
C LYS A 34 -3.02 -12.25 0.80
N ALA A 35 -3.88 -11.29 1.15
CA ALA A 35 -3.57 -9.87 1.01
C ALA A 35 -2.36 -9.48 1.86
N SER A 36 -2.29 -9.93 3.12
CA SER A 36 -1.13 -9.69 3.99
C SER A 36 0.15 -10.34 3.46
N LEU A 37 0.08 -11.55 2.90
CA LEU A 37 1.24 -12.21 2.29
C LEU A 37 1.75 -11.45 1.07
N ILE A 38 0.84 -11.00 0.19
CA ILE A 38 1.21 -10.22 -1.00
C ILE A 38 1.82 -8.88 -0.58
N ALA A 39 1.17 -8.15 0.32
CA ALA A 39 1.68 -6.88 0.83
C ALA A 39 3.05 -7.06 1.50
N GLY A 40 3.18 -8.09 2.35
CA GLY A 40 4.45 -8.43 3.00
C GLY A 40 5.56 -8.77 2.01
N ALA A 41 5.25 -9.53 0.96
CA ALA A 41 6.20 -9.85 -0.10
C ALA A 41 6.66 -8.60 -0.85
N ILE A 42 5.73 -7.69 -1.21
CA ILE A 42 6.07 -6.42 -1.87
C ILE A 42 6.97 -5.58 -0.98
N LEU A 43 6.61 -5.42 0.30
CA LEU A 43 7.42 -4.67 1.27
C LEU A 43 8.81 -5.28 1.44
N LEU A 44 8.92 -6.61 1.47
CA LEU A 44 10.20 -7.29 1.61
C LEU A 44 11.06 -7.11 0.36
N VAL A 45 10.48 -7.21 -0.84
CA VAL A 45 11.19 -6.96 -2.11
C VAL A 45 11.67 -5.52 -2.19
N PHE A 46 10.81 -4.53 -1.95
CA PHE A 46 11.21 -3.12 -1.97
C PHE A 46 12.14 -2.74 -0.81
N GLY A 47 12.00 -3.38 0.35
CA GLY A 47 12.87 -3.16 1.50
C GLY A 47 14.30 -3.65 1.27
N LEU A 48 14.46 -4.79 0.57
CA LEU A 48 15.78 -5.36 0.28
C LEU A 48 16.38 -4.84 -1.02
N PHE A 49 15.57 -4.67 -2.07
CA PHE A 49 16.02 -4.36 -3.43
C PHE A 49 15.58 -2.98 -3.93
N GLY A 50 14.83 -2.21 -3.16
CA GLY A 50 14.24 -0.94 -3.63
C GLY A 50 15.27 0.05 -4.17
N LEU A 51 16.41 0.21 -3.50
CA LEU A 51 17.48 1.11 -4.00
C LEU A 51 18.06 0.61 -5.33
N ALA A 52 18.33 -0.69 -5.45
CA ALA A 52 18.83 -1.28 -6.70
C ALA A 52 17.81 -1.17 -7.85
N ILE A 53 16.51 -1.31 -7.54
CA ILE A 53 15.43 -1.09 -8.51
C ILE A 53 15.42 0.38 -8.95
N LEU A 54 15.51 1.33 -8.02
CA LEU A 54 15.55 2.76 -8.33
C LEU A 54 16.78 3.14 -9.16
N ASP A 55 17.95 2.64 -8.79
CA ASP A 55 19.20 2.86 -9.52
C ASP A 55 19.13 2.27 -10.94
N GLY A 56 18.54 1.09 -11.10
CA GLY A 56 18.29 0.47 -12.41
C GLY A 56 17.32 1.26 -13.30
N LEU A 57 16.44 2.06 -12.70
CA LEU A 57 15.55 2.99 -13.39
C LEU A 57 16.19 4.38 -13.62
N GLY A 58 17.40 4.62 -13.12
CA GLY A 58 18.06 5.92 -13.17
C GLY A 58 17.39 6.97 -12.26
N ILE A 59 16.65 6.53 -11.24
CA ILE A 59 15.87 7.40 -10.34
C ILE A 59 16.59 7.52 -9.01
N THR A 60 16.76 8.75 -8.51
CA THR A 60 17.30 8.97 -7.17
C THR A 60 16.23 8.74 -6.10
N LEU A 61 16.65 8.31 -4.91
CA LEU A 61 15.74 8.18 -3.76
C LEU A 61 15.01 9.51 -3.45
N GLY A 62 15.67 10.65 -3.67
CA GLY A 62 15.06 11.97 -3.52
C GLY A 62 13.93 12.21 -4.53
N ALA A 63 14.18 11.93 -5.82
CA ALA A 63 13.16 12.05 -6.86
C ALA A 63 11.95 11.13 -6.60
N PHE A 64 12.20 9.89 -6.17
CA PHE A 64 11.13 8.95 -5.79
C PHE A 64 10.25 9.48 -4.65
N ARG A 65 10.87 10.06 -3.60
CA ARG A 65 10.14 10.67 -2.48
C ARG A 65 9.27 11.86 -2.91
N VAL A 66 9.79 12.72 -3.79
CA VAL A 66 9.03 13.86 -4.33
C VAL A 66 7.85 13.37 -5.17
N ALA A 67 8.07 12.43 -6.08
CA ALA A 67 7.01 11.86 -6.90
C ALA A 67 5.93 11.17 -6.06
N GLY A 68 6.32 10.37 -5.06
CA GLY A 68 5.38 9.75 -4.13
C GLY A 68 4.58 10.77 -3.32
N GLY A 69 5.21 11.86 -2.87
CA GLY A 69 4.52 12.96 -2.19
C GLY A 69 3.49 13.66 -3.08
N LEU A 70 3.85 13.94 -4.34
CA LEU A 70 2.92 14.53 -5.32
C LEU A 70 1.77 13.57 -5.66
N PHE A 71 2.05 12.26 -5.74
CA PHE A 71 1.02 11.26 -5.98
C PHE A 71 0.03 11.14 -4.82
N LEU A 72 0.52 11.16 -3.58
CA LEU A 72 -0.33 11.19 -2.38
C LEU A 72 -1.16 12.48 -2.31
N PHE A 73 -0.56 13.62 -2.66
CA PHE A 73 -1.30 14.88 -2.77
C PHE A 73 -2.42 14.79 -3.81
N TRP A 74 -2.15 14.18 -4.97
CA TRP A 74 -3.15 13.98 -6.02
C TRP A 74 -4.31 13.09 -5.56
N ILE A 75 -4.02 11.95 -4.92
CA ILE A 75 -5.06 11.08 -4.35
C ILE A 75 -5.89 11.84 -3.32
N GLY A 76 -5.24 12.60 -2.43
CA GLY A 76 -5.94 13.40 -1.43
C GLY A 76 -6.81 14.50 -2.05
N PHE A 77 -6.37 15.10 -3.14
CA PHE A 77 -7.14 16.05 -3.92
C PHE A 77 -8.38 15.38 -4.52
N GLU A 78 -8.21 14.24 -5.20
CA GLU A 78 -9.30 13.46 -5.79
C GLU A 78 -10.37 13.09 -4.74
N LEU A 79 -9.95 12.62 -3.56
CA LEU A 79 -10.87 12.27 -2.44
C LEU A 79 -11.68 13.44 -1.86
N VAL A 80 -11.24 14.69 -2.03
CA VAL A 80 -11.96 15.88 -1.51
C VAL A 80 -12.96 16.42 -2.54
N PHE A 81 -12.65 16.24 -3.83
CA PHE A 81 -13.44 16.81 -4.93
C PHE A 81 -14.34 15.79 -5.64
N GLU A 82 -14.23 14.49 -5.33
CA GLU A 82 -15.30 13.48 -5.49
C GLU A 82 -16.23 13.43 -4.27
#